data_AF-A0A849EXG7-F1
#
_entry.id   AF-A0A849EXG7-F1
#
_cell.length_a   1.000
_cell.length_b   1.000
_cell.length_c   1.000
_cell.angle_alpha   90.00
_cell.angle_beta   90.00
_cell.angle_gamma   90.00
#
_symmetry.space_group_name_H-M   'P 1'
#
loop_
_entity.id
_entity.type
_entity.pdbx_description
1 polymer ?
#
loop_
_entity_poly.entity_id
_entity_poly.type
_entity_poly.pdbx_seq_one_letter_code
_entity_poly.pdbx_strand_id
1 'polypeptide(L)' 'GYVLEHIGRIPSENETLSLSNYRIIVKSMDGNRIKEYVVQQMESALPENAPIVPTE' A
#
# COMPACT_ATOMS: atom_id res chain seq x y z
N GLY A 1 2.97 -12.24 -8.98
CA GLY A 1 1.88 -11.23 -9.00
C GLY A 1 2.06 -10.36 -7.80
N TYR A 2 2.64 -9.17 -7.96
CA TYR A 2 3.35 -8.46 -6.88
C TYR A 2 2.58 -8.38 -5.55
N VAL A 3 1.31 -7.96 -5.59
CA VAL A 3 0.47 -7.85 -4.38
C VAL A 3 0.16 -9.23 -3.77
N LEU A 4 -0.27 -10.21 -4.59
CA LEU A 4 -0.58 -11.58 -4.15
C LEU A 4 0.63 -12.30 -3.56
N GLU A 5 1.80 -12.05 -4.14
CA GLU A 5 3.07 -12.62 -3.72
C GLU A 5 3.55 -12.02 -2.40
N HIS A 6 3.30 -10.73 -2.18
CA HIS A 6 3.61 -10.05 -0.92
C HIS A 6 2.70 -10.49 0.24
N ILE A 7 1.40 -10.65 -0.02
CA ILE A 7 0.44 -11.03 1.04
C ILE A 7 0.40 -12.54 1.29
N GLY A 8 0.91 -13.36 0.37
CA GLY A 8 0.98 -14.82 0.49
C GLY A 8 -0.39 -15.50 0.60
N ARG A 9 -1.48 -14.81 0.28
CA ARG A 9 -2.87 -15.28 0.40
C ARG A 9 -3.76 -14.64 -0.66
N ILE A 10 -4.97 -15.17 -0.83
CA ILE A 10 -5.98 -14.55 -1.68
C ILE A 10 -6.74 -13.50 -0.83
N PRO A 11 -6.73 -12.22 -1.19
CA PRO A 11 -7.44 -11.18 -0.45
C PRO A 11 -8.94 -11.25 -0.74
N SER A 12 -9.76 -10.80 0.20
CA SER A 12 -11.21 -10.72 0.00
C SER A 12 -11.59 -9.45 -0.78
N GLU A 13 -12.78 -9.47 -1.37
CA GLU A 13 -13.37 -8.25 -1.92
C GLU A 13 -13.58 -7.20 -0.80
N ASN A 14 -13.27 -5.92 -1.07
CA ASN A 14 -13.23 -4.83 -0.10
C ASN A 14 -12.16 -4.94 0.99
N GLU A 15 -11.22 -5.89 0.86
CA GLU A 15 -10.11 -6.01 1.79
C GLU A 15 -9.11 -4.86 1.59
N THR A 16 -8.65 -4.31 2.71
CA THR A 16 -7.61 -3.28 2.73
C THR A 16 -6.29 -3.90 3.17
N LEU A 17 -5.29 -3.77 2.33
CA LEU A 17 -3.93 -4.26 2.51
C LEU A 17 -3.00 -3.06 2.73
N SER A 18 -2.08 -3.19 3.68
CA SER A 18 -1.02 -2.21 3.91
C SER A 18 0.29 -2.82 3.46
N LEU A 19 0.96 -2.19 2.50
CA LEU A 19 2.17 -2.69 1.85
C LEU A 19 3.23 -1.60 1.90
N SER A 20 4.10 -1.67 2.90
CA SER A 20 5.07 -0.61 3.23
C SER A 20 4.37 0.76 3.34
N ASN A 21 4.68 1.70 2.44
CA ASN A 21 4.10 3.05 2.40
C ASN A 21 2.90 3.15 1.45
N TYR A 22 2.28 2.04 1.09
CA TYR A 22 1.14 2.00 0.19
C TYR A 22 -0.02 1.26 0.82
N ARG A 23 -1.20 1.85 0.74
CA ARG A 23 -2.48 1.21 1.04
C ARG A 23 -3.05 0.66 -0.26
N ILE A 24 -3.23 -0.65 -0.36
CA ILE A 24 -3.97 -1.27 -1.45
C ILE A 24 -5.37 -1.63 -0.96
N ILE A 25 -6.40 -1.15 -1.65
CA ILE A 25 -7.80 -1.50 -1.37
C ILE A 25 -8.31 -2.33 -2.53
N VAL A 26 -8.64 -3.59 -2.27
CA VAL A 26 -9.21 -4.49 -3.27
C VAL A 26 -10.67 -4.11 -3.46
N LYS A 27 -11.04 -3.71 -4.68
CA LYS A 27 -12.42 -3.32 -5.03
C LYS A 27 -13.24 -4.50 -5.49
N SER A 28 -12.66 -5.34 -6.35
CA SER A 28 -13.35 -6.50 -6.90
C SER A 28 -12.39 -7.65 -7.15
N MET A 29 -12.87 -8.86 -6.84
CA MET A 29 -12.19 -10.12 -7.09
C MET A 29 -12.91 -10.91 -8.18
N ASP A 30 -12.15 -11.54 -9.07
CA ASP A 30 -12.62 -12.50 -10.05
C ASP A 30 -12.00 -13.86 -9.71
N GLY A 31 -12.68 -14.61 -8.85
CA GLY A 31 -12.14 -15.83 -8.24
C GLY A 31 -10.84 -15.56 -7.48
N ASN A 32 -9.72 -16.07 -8.00
CA ASN A 32 -8.39 -15.94 -7.40
C ASN A 32 -7.60 -14.72 -7.90
N ARG A 33 -8.21 -13.90 -8.78
CA ARG A 33 -7.54 -12.76 -9.42
C ARG A 33 -8.20 -11.46 -8.98
N ILE A 34 -7.41 -10.51 -8.51
CA ILE A 34 -7.87 -9.14 -8.26
C ILE A 34 -8.22 -8.52 -9.61
N LYS A 35 -9.48 -8.13 -9.79
CA LYS A 35 -9.98 -7.46 -11.00
C LYS A 35 -9.75 -5.95 -10.91
N GLU A 36 -10.06 -5.37 -9.76
CA GLU A 36 -9.92 -3.94 -9.49
C GLU A 36 -9.34 -3.70 -8.11
N TYR A 37 -8.41 -2.75 -8.01
CA TYR A 37 -7.81 -2.33 -6.76
C TYR A 37 -7.38 -0.86 -6.85
N VAL A 38 -7.32 -0.21 -5.69
CA VAL A 38 -6.87 1.17 -5.55
C VAL A 38 -5.58 1.15 -4.73
N VAL A 39 -4.52 1.76 -5.26
CA VAL A 39 -3.28 1.99 -4.52
C VAL A 39 -3.26 3.44 -4.07
N GLN A 40 -3.12 3.67 -2.76
CA GLN A 40 -2.92 4.98 -2.18
C GLN A 40 -1.54 4.99 -1.54
N GLN A 41 -0.69 5.93 -1.93
CA GLN A 41 0.55 6.15 -1.20
C GLN A 41 0.18 6.75 0.16
N MET A 42 0.43 6.02 1.24
CA MET A 42 0.45 6.61 2.55
C MET A 42 1.78 7.35 2.63
N GLU A 43 1.71 8.68 2.57
CA GLU A 43 2.86 9.50 2.90
C GLU A 43 3.29 9.13 4.32
N SER A 44 4.30 8.28 4.40
CA SER A 44 4.96 7.95 5.65
C SER A 44 5.46 9.28 6.17
N ALA A 45 4.85 9.73 7.27
CA ALA A 45 5.20 10.96 7.97
C ALA A 45 6.64 10.86 8.49
N LEU A 46 7.59 11.05 7.58
CA LEU A 46 8.95 11.45 7.86
C LEU A 46 9.10 12.78 7.12
N PRO A 47 9.20 13.91 7.84
CA PRO A 47 9.49 15.17 7.18
C PRO A 47 10.90 15.08 6.60
N GLU A 48 11.01 14.83 5.30
CA GLU A 48 12.27 14.96 4.55
C GLU A 48 12.77 16.42 4.50
N ASN A 49 12.00 17.35 5.09
CA ASN A 49 12.34 18.75 5.32
C ASN A 49 12.49 19.09 6.81
N ALA A 50 13.09 18.21 7.62
CA ALA A 50 13.67 18.69 8.88
C ALA A 50 14.71 19.76 8.50
N PRO A 51 14.59 21.02 8.96
CA PRO A 51 15.60 22.02 8.69
C PRO A 51 16.91 21.49 9.27
N ILE A 52 17.91 21.28 8.42
CA ILE A 52 19.29 21.18 8.88
C ILE A 52 19.59 22.50 9.58
N VAL A 53 19.43 22.52 10.90
CA VAL A 53 19.87 23.64 11.72
C VAL A 53 21.37 23.80 11.46
N PRO A 54 21.85 24.90 10.85
CA PRO A 54 23.27 25.11 10.72
C PRO A 54 23.78 25.32 12.15
N THR A 55 24.56 24.38 12.66
CA THR A 55 25.28 24.58 13.92
C THR A 55 26.61 25.22 13.55
N GLU A 56 26.66 26.52 13.83
CA GLU A 56 27.79 27.46 14.01
C GLU A 56 29.13 27.18 13.31
#